data_AF-A0A7S1HVW1-F1
#
_entry.id   AF-A0A7S1HVW1-F1
#
_cell.length_a   1.000
_cell.length_b   1.000
_cell.length_c   1.000
_cell.angle_alpha   90.00
_cell.angle_beta   90.00
_cell.angle_gamma   90.00
#
_symmetry.space_group_name_H-M   'P 1'
#
loop_
_entity.id
_entity.type
_entity.pdbx_description
1 polymer ?
#
loop_
_entity_poly.entity_id
_entity_poly.type
_entity_poly.pdbx_seq_one_letter_code
_entity_poly.pdbx_strand_id
1 'polypeptide(L)'
;PVTGASLSANQDVASSIGTAPVTGLYSRKSFKDLKRALKAEQGQRQEDASEPMEWFNFLIQKLWPGITQYTEGMIRSYESRIQAALARIPGASLSFKTCTLGQQPIRFGPITHRAVGAACGAAAGARGGGVAFEVGIHWESDMEIHLQSAVLTLGASHLSIDGTLTFILRPLLAKSPFVGAMEVFFANSPKVDVDFK
;
A
#
# COMPACT_ATOMS: atom_id res chain seq x y z
N PRO A 1 72.28 -34.23 -30.23
CA PRO A 1 72.15 -35.06 -29.01
C PRO A 1 70.76 -34.81 -28.38
N VAL A 2 69.69 -35.45 -28.88
CA VAL A 2 69.16 -36.78 -28.49
C VAL A 2 68.25 -36.69 -27.24
N THR A 3 66.93 -36.83 -27.47
CA THR A 3 65.83 -37.38 -26.60
C THR A 3 65.53 -36.73 -25.24
N GLY A 4 64.31 -36.63 -24.68
CA GLY A 4 62.97 -37.16 -24.97
C GLY A 4 61.97 -36.72 -23.87
N ALA A 5 60.67 -36.90 -24.15
CA ALA A 5 59.43 -36.81 -23.33
C ALA A 5 59.54 -37.11 -21.80
N SER A 6 58.65 -36.73 -20.86
CA SER A 6 57.29 -36.13 -20.79
C SER A 6 56.86 -35.98 -19.30
N LEU A 7 55.84 -35.14 -19.03
CA LEU A 7 54.80 -35.25 -17.97
C LEU A 7 55.19 -35.26 -16.46
N SER A 8 54.80 -34.22 -15.70
CA SER A 8 53.79 -34.34 -14.61
C SER A 8 53.51 -33.00 -13.90
N ALA A 9 52.22 -32.77 -13.60
CA ALA A 9 51.67 -32.02 -12.46
C ALA A 9 51.82 -30.48 -12.42
N ASN A 10 50.93 -29.79 -13.12
CA ASN A 10 50.40 -28.50 -12.65
C ASN A 10 49.31 -28.79 -11.61
N GLN A 11 49.51 -28.27 -10.40
CA GLN A 11 48.62 -28.50 -9.26
C GLN A 11 47.44 -27.52 -9.27
N ASP A 12 46.28 -28.08 -9.02
CA ASP A 12 44.91 -27.56 -9.12
C ASP A 12 44.62 -26.31 -8.28
N VAL A 13 43.96 -25.31 -8.88
CA VAL A 13 43.00 -24.44 -8.18
C VAL A 13 41.84 -24.09 -9.13
N ALA A 14 40.91 -25.04 -9.27
CA ALA A 14 39.54 -24.75 -9.69
C ALA A 14 38.58 -25.69 -8.97
N SER A 15 37.44 -25.13 -8.56
CA SER A 15 36.23 -25.77 -8.00
C SER A 15 36.12 -25.95 -6.48
N SER A 16 35.26 -25.12 -5.87
CA SER A 16 34.18 -25.62 -5.01
C SER A 16 33.14 -24.53 -4.75
N ILE A 17 32.13 -24.51 -5.62
CA ILE A 17 30.80 -24.01 -5.29
C ILE A 17 30.22 -25.04 -4.31
N GLY A 18 30.24 -24.71 -3.02
CA GLY A 18 29.59 -25.50 -1.98
C GLY A 18 28.13 -25.09 -1.85
N THR A 19 27.22 -25.83 -2.47
CA THR A 19 25.80 -25.84 -2.13
C THR A 19 25.63 -26.34 -0.70
N ALA A 20 25.09 -25.50 0.19
CA ALA A 20 24.73 -25.93 1.54
C ALA A 20 23.53 -26.90 1.49
N PRO A 21 23.59 -28.08 2.13
CA PRO A 21 22.47 -29.00 2.18
C PRO A 21 21.39 -28.46 3.12
N VAL A 22 20.16 -28.41 2.63
CA VAL A 22 18.95 -28.16 3.44
C VAL A 22 18.76 -29.36 4.37
N THR A 23 19.19 -29.24 5.63
CA THR A 23 18.92 -30.24 6.69
C THR A 23 18.27 -29.55 7.88
N GLY A 24 17.01 -29.93 8.15
CA GLY A 24 16.14 -29.34 9.16
C GLY A 24 16.48 -29.77 10.59
N LEU A 25 17.56 -29.23 11.16
CA LEU A 25 17.85 -29.38 12.60
C LEU A 25 18.11 -28.00 13.21
N TYR A 26 17.02 -27.30 13.52
CA TYR A 26 17.07 -26.06 14.30
C TYR A 26 17.53 -26.39 15.74
N SER A 27 18.73 -25.95 16.10
CA SER A 27 19.27 -26.08 17.46
C SER A 27 18.37 -25.37 18.47
N ARG A 28 18.16 -25.95 19.68
CA ARG A 28 17.42 -25.32 20.79
C ARG A 28 17.93 -23.91 21.13
N LYS A 29 19.20 -23.63 20.86
CA LYS A 29 19.80 -22.30 21.01
C LYS A 29 19.26 -21.32 19.95
N SER A 30 19.25 -21.73 18.68
CA SER A 30 18.64 -20.98 17.58
C SER A 30 17.14 -20.73 17.80
N PHE A 31 16.40 -21.69 18.35
CA PHE A 31 14.98 -21.47 18.68
C PHE A 31 14.78 -20.48 19.83
N LYS A 32 15.67 -20.49 20.83
CA LYS A 32 15.65 -19.49 21.92
C LYS A 32 16.04 -18.10 21.42
N ASP A 33 17.00 -18.00 20.51
CA ASP A 33 17.44 -16.75 19.92
C ASP A 33 16.38 -16.19 18.96
N LEU A 34 15.73 -17.04 18.17
CA LEU A 34 14.58 -16.68 17.35
C LEU A 34 13.40 -16.24 18.21
N LYS A 35 13.10 -16.95 19.31
CA LYS A 35 12.02 -16.57 20.23
C LYS A 35 12.34 -15.27 20.98
N ARG A 36 13.63 -14.98 21.25
CA ARG A 36 14.08 -13.70 21.80
C ARG A 36 14.03 -12.58 20.77
N ALA A 37 14.38 -12.85 19.51
CA ALA A 37 14.26 -11.90 18.40
C ALA A 37 12.78 -11.57 18.13
N LEU A 38 11.92 -12.59 18.02
CA LEU A 38 10.47 -12.43 17.93
C LEU A 38 9.91 -11.68 19.14
N LYS A 39 10.39 -11.98 20.36
CA LYS A 39 9.95 -11.28 21.57
C LYS A 39 10.51 -9.85 21.68
N ALA A 40 11.67 -9.57 21.09
CA ALA A 40 12.24 -8.23 20.99
C ALA A 40 11.51 -7.39 19.94
N GLU A 41 11.16 -7.98 18.79
CA GLU A 41 10.28 -7.38 17.78
C GLU A 41 8.86 -7.17 18.33
N GLN A 42 8.33 -8.13 19.09
CA GLN A 42 7.01 -8.00 19.76
C GLN A 42 7.05 -7.03 20.95
N GLY A 43 8.18 -6.90 21.65
CA GLY A 43 8.38 -5.98 22.77
C GLY A 43 8.64 -4.53 22.36
N GLN A 44 8.91 -4.30 21.07
CA GLN A 44 8.93 -2.97 20.45
C GLN A 44 7.58 -2.56 19.83
N ARG A 45 6.52 -3.34 20.05
CA ARG A 45 5.14 -2.87 19.88
C ARG A 45 4.84 -1.91 21.02
N GLN A 46 5.50 -0.76 20.96
CA GLN A 46 5.24 0.41 21.77
C GLN A 46 3.73 0.64 21.70
N GLU A 47 3.08 0.87 22.85
CA GLU A 47 1.65 1.19 22.91
C GLU A 47 1.39 2.30 21.90
N ASP A 48 0.78 1.92 20.78
CA ASP A 48 0.51 2.81 19.67
C ASP A 48 -0.42 3.90 20.21
N ALA A 49 0.13 5.07 20.52
CA ALA A 49 -0.65 6.17 21.05
C ALA A 49 -1.69 6.52 20.00
N SER A 50 -2.95 6.22 20.32
CA SER A 50 -4.07 6.32 19.41
C SER A 50 -4.79 7.62 19.69
N GLU A 51 -4.78 8.52 18.73
CA GLU A 51 -5.39 9.85 18.86
C GLU A 51 -6.68 9.92 18.04
N PRO A 52 -7.80 10.40 18.61
CA PRO A 52 -9.04 10.59 17.86
C PRO A 52 -8.89 11.71 16.82
N MET A 53 -9.42 11.48 15.61
CA MET A 53 -9.32 12.42 14.49
C MET A 53 -10.55 13.33 14.33
N GLU A 54 -11.18 13.75 15.43
CA GLU A 54 -12.45 14.50 15.39
C GLU A 54 -12.36 15.80 14.59
N TRP A 55 -11.29 16.59 14.77
CA TRP A 55 -11.09 17.84 14.04
C TRP A 55 -10.96 17.61 12.52
N PHE A 56 -10.34 16.49 12.13
CA PHE A 56 -10.13 16.14 10.73
C PHE A 56 -11.44 15.68 10.10
N ASN A 57 -12.21 14.86 10.81
CA ASN A 57 -13.55 14.47 10.38
C ASN A 57 -14.47 15.70 10.21
N PHE A 58 -14.41 16.67 11.12
CA PHE A 58 -15.13 17.93 11.00
C PHE A 58 -14.71 18.71 9.75
N LEU A 59 -13.41 18.79 9.47
CA LEU A 59 -12.89 19.44 8.25
C LEU A 59 -13.40 18.74 6.99
N ILE A 60 -13.31 17.41 6.92
CA ILE A 60 -13.80 16.62 5.77
C ILE A 60 -15.29 16.84 5.57
N GLN A 61 -16.09 16.89 6.64
CA GLN A 61 -17.51 17.18 6.54
C GLN A 61 -17.78 18.55 5.89
N LYS A 62 -16.98 19.57 6.20
CA LYS A 62 -17.10 20.90 5.57
C LYS A 62 -16.64 20.91 4.11
N LEU A 63 -15.65 20.10 3.77
CA LEU A 63 -15.13 20.00 2.41
C LEU A 63 -15.95 19.06 1.51
N TRP A 64 -16.78 18.20 2.09
CA TRP A 64 -17.51 17.15 1.37
C TRP A 64 -18.26 17.65 0.14
N PRO A 65 -19.01 18.77 0.17
CA PRO A 65 -19.71 19.25 -1.03
C PRO A 65 -18.75 19.54 -2.20
N GLY A 66 -17.57 20.10 -1.90
CA GLY A 66 -16.53 20.35 -2.91
C GLY A 66 -15.86 19.06 -3.42
N ILE A 67 -15.63 18.10 -2.51
CA ILE A 67 -15.10 16.78 -2.86
C ILE A 67 -16.07 16.03 -3.78
N THR A 68 -17.35 16.02 -3.45
CA THR A 68 -18.41 15.41 -4.25
C THR A 68 -18.45 16.01 -5.65
N GLN A 69 -18.53 17.34 -5.75
CA GLN A 69 -18.56 18.02 -7.06
C GLN A 69 -17.31 17.73 -7.90
N TYR A 70 -16.13 17.75 -7.28
CA TYR A 70 -14.87 17.43 -7.97
C TYR A 70 -14.85 15.98 -8.47
N THR A 71 -15.27 15.04 -7.62
CA THR A 71 -15.25 13.61 -7.92
C THR A 71 -16.25 13.27 -9.02
N GLU A 72 -17.45 13.85 -8.99
CA GLU A 72 -18.43 13.72 -10.07
C GLU A 72 -17.87 14.22 -11.41
N GLY A 73 -17.20 15.38 -11.41
CA GLY A 73 -16.52 15.90 -12.59
C GLY A 73 -15.41 14.96 -13.09
N MET A 74 -14.65 14.37 -12.17
CA MET A 74 -13.62 13.39 -12.49
C MET A 74 -14.21 12.11 -13.08
N ILE A 75 -15.29 11.56 -12.52
CA ILE A 75 -15.98 10.37 -13.06
C ILE A 75 -16.50 10.64 -14.48
N ARG A 76 -17.10 11.82 -14.71
CA ARG A 76 -17.49 12.25 -16.06
C ARG A 76 -16.31 12.39 -17.02
N SER A 77 -15.13 12.77 -16.54
CA SER A 77 -13.93 12.78 -17.39
C SER A 77 -13.48 11.37 -17.79
N TYR A 78 -13.66 10.38 -16.90
CA TYR A 78 -13.38 8.98 -17.20
C TYR A 78 -14.39 8.39 -18.19
N GLU A 79 -15.65 8.82 -18.17
CA GLU A 79 -16.67 8.48 -19.17
C GLU A 79 -16.14 8.66 -20.59
N SER A 80 -15.61 9.85 -20.88
CA SER A 80 -15.07 10.18 -22.20
C SER A 80 -13.92 9.25 -22.60
N ARG A 81 -13.05 8.89 -21.65
CA ARG A 81 -11.94 7.96 -21.89
C ARG A 81 -12.44 6.53 -22.13
N ILE A 82 -13.43 6.07 -21.37
CA ILE A 82 -14.05 4.75 -21.54
C ILE A 82 -14.76 4.69 -22.89
N GLN A 83 -15.50 5.73 -23.24
CA GLN A 83 -16.19 5.83 -24.52
C GLN A 83 -15.21 5.83 -25.71
N ALA A 84 -14.07 6.53 -25.58
CA ALA A 84 -13.00 6.48 -26.58
C ALA A 84 -12.39 5.07 -26.73
N ALA A 85 -12.22 4.34 -25.63
CA ALA A 85 -11.78 2.94 -25.67
C ALA A 85 -12.83 2.02 -26.31
N LEU A 86 -14.11 2.26 -26.04
CA LEU A 86 -15.25 1.51 -26.58
C LEU A 86 -15.59 1.85 -28.03
N ALA A 87 -15.11 2.97 -28.58
CA ALA A 87 -15.35 3.38 -29.96
C ALA A 87 -14.90 2.34 -31.01
N ARG A 88 -14.03 1.39 -30.61
CA ARG A 88 -13.57 0.27 -31.45
C ARG A 88 -14.56 -0.90 -31.52
N ILE A 89 -15.60 -0.90 -30.68
CA ILE A 89 -16.63 -1.94 -30.62
C ILE A 89 -17.93 -1.37 -31.20
N PRO A 90 -18.38 -1.86 -32.38
CA PRO A 90 -19.61 -1.39 -33.00
C PRO A 90 -20.82 -1.59 -32.07
N GLY A 91 -21.58 -0.52 -31.80
CA GLY A 91 -22.76 -0.55 -30.93
C GLY A 91 -22.49 -0.40 -29.43
N ALA A 92 -21.23 -0.32 -29.00
CA ALA A 92 -20.90 -0.03 -27.61
C ALA A 92 -20.91 1.49 -27.34
N SER A 93 -21.86 1.94 -26.54
CA SER A 93 -21.85 3.28 -25.94
C SER A 93 -21.93 3.13 -24.42
N LEU A 94 -21.36 4.08 -23.68
CA LEU A 94 -21.45 4.14 -22.23
C LEU A 94 -21.56 5.61 -21.85
N SER A 95 -22.64 5.97 -21.17
CA SER A 95 -22.83 7.31 -20.63
C SER A 95 -23.28 7.28 -19.18
N PHE A 96 -22.84 8.26 -18.37
CA PHE A 96 -23.28 8.40 -16.98
C PHE A 96 -24.45 9.37 -16.91
N LYS A 97 -25.65 8.84 -16.71
CA LYS A 97 -26.88 9.62 -16.53
C LYS A 97 -26.86 10.42 -15.23
N THR A 98 -26.59 9.71 -14.15
CA THR A 98 -26.51 10.26 -12.80
C THR A 98 -25.24 9.73 -12.17
N CYS A 99 -24.53 10.59 -11.46
CA CYS A 99 -23.35 10.23 -10.70
C CYS A 99 -23.35 11.14 -9.49
N THR A 100 -23.59 10.59 -8.31
CA THR A 100 -23.52 11.29 -7.04
C THR A 100 -22.73 10.46 -6.04
N LEU A 101 -21.91 11.11 -5.22
CA LEU A 101 -21.09 10.44 -4.21
C LEU A 101 -21.79 10.25 -2.86
N GLY A 102 -23.07 10.60 -2.77
CA GLY A 102 -23.84 10.62 -1.52
C GLY A 102 -23.55 11.84 -0.63
N GLN A 103 -24.36 11.99 0.42
CA GLN A 103 -24.20 13.08 1.40
C GLN A 103 -23.30 12.71 2.58
N GLN A 104 -23.00 11.41 2.75
CA GLN A 104 -22.19 10.93 3.85
C GLN A 104 -20.69 10.99 3.52
N PRO A 105 -19.91 11.80 4.28
CA PRO A 105 -18.47 11.85 4.10
C PRO A 105 -17.78 10.59 4.63
N ILE A 106 -16.59 10.34 4.09
CA ILE A 106 -15.64 9.36 4.62
C ILE A 106 -15.29 9.73 6.07
N ARG A 107 -15.31 8.74 6.97
CA ARG A 107 -14.90 8.89 8.37
C ARG A 107 -13.53 8.27 8.61
N PHE A 108 -12.72 9.01 9.34
CA PHE A 108 -11.41 8.55 9.79
C PHE A 108 -11.50 8.16 11.27
N GLY A 109 -11.06 6.94 11.55
CA GLY A 109 -10.91 6.42 12.91
C GLY A 109 -9.70 7.04 13.61
N PRO A 110 -9.37 6.54 14.82
CA PRO A 110 -8.17 6.97 15.51
C PRO A 110 -6.92 6.72 14.69
N ILE A 111 -5.97 7.66 14.75
CA ILE A 111 -4.67 7.55 14.10
C ILE A 111 -3.66 6.98 15.09
N THR A 112 -2.86 6.01 14.65
CA THR A 112 -1.71 5.49 15.38
C THR A 112 -0.41 5.87 14.67
N HIS A 113 0.67 6.01 15.43
CA HIS A 113 1.97 6.39 14.87
C HIS A 113 3.12 5.48 15.32
N ARG A 114 3.91 5.19 14.30
CA ARG A 114 5.05 4.30 14.15
C ARG A 114 6.44 4.85 13.99
N ALA A 115 7.45 4.48 14.77
CA ALA A 115 8.83 4.58 14.25
C ALA A 115 9.08 3.46 13.22
N VAL A 116 9.66 3.78 12.05
CA VAL A 116 10.01 2.81 11.00
C VAL A 116 11.48 2.89 10.67
N GLY A 117 12.22 1.81 10.88
CA GLY A 117 13.68 1.75 10.67
C GLY A 117 14.48 2.28 11.86
N ALA A 118 15.81 2.09 11.81
CA ALA A 118 16.70 2.54 12.88
C ALA A 118 16.75 4.08 12.94
N ALA A 119 16.68 4.61 14.16
CA ALA A 119 16.68 6.03 14.47
C ALA A 119 17.77 6.79 13.72
N CYS A 120 17.46 8.04 13.35
CA CYS A 120 18.40 8.97 12.74
C CYS A 120 19.65 9.09 13.64
N GLY A 121 20.77 8.45 13.28
CA GLY A 121 21.97 8.44 14.11
C GLY A 121 22.92 7.24 14.01
N ALA A 122 22.67 6.21 13.18
CA ALA A 122 23.60 5.09 13.04
C ALA A 122 24.18 4.98 11.62
N ALA A 123 25.50 5.16 11.54
CA ALA A 123 26.48 4.75 10.54
C ALA A 123 26.09 4.63 9.03
N ALA A 124 26.99 5.10 8.18
CA ALA A 124 26.97 4.95 6.73
C ALA A 124 26.60 3.51 6.31
N GLY A 125 25.38 3.33 5.82
CA GLY A 125 24.82 2.04 5.38
C GLY A 125 23.41 1.75 5.88
N ALA A 126 22.93 2.42 6.93
CA ALA A 126 21.57 2.23 7.43
C ALA A 126 20.55 3.02 6.59
N ARG A 127 19.57 2.31 6.00
CA ARG A 127 18.37 2.91 5.41
C ARG A 127 17.78 3.90 6.42
N GLY A 128 17.81 5.20 6.11
CA GLY A 128 17.36 6.26 7.00
C GLY A 128 16.00 5.96 7.63
N GLY A 129 15.86 6.30 8.91
CA GLY A 129 14.64 6.16 9.67
C GLY A 129 13.46 6.91 9.05
N GLY A 130 12.26 6.52 9.46
CA GLY A 130 10.98 7.01 8.98
C GLY A 130 9.92 6.97 10.06
N VAL A 131 8.77 7.54 9.75
CA VAL A 131 7.58 7.47 10.60
C VAL A 131 6.43 6.92 9.78
N ALA A 132 5.69 5.97 10.34
CA ALA A 132 4.45 5.48 9.76
C ALA A 132 3.25 5.99 10.55
N PHE A 133 2.16 6.25 9.87
CA PHE A 133 0.86 6.55 10.44
C PHE A 133 -0.14 5.54 9.91
N GLU A 134 -0.97 4.97 10.78
CA GLU A 134 -2.02 4.05 10.40
C GLU A 134 -3.36 4.64 10.85
N VAL A 135 -4.33 4.71 9.94
CA VAL A 135 -5.66 5.27 10.22
C VAL A 135 -6.74 4.34 9.70
N GLY A 136 -7.74 4.07 10.53
CA GLY A 136 -8.95 3.39 10.08
C GLY A 136 -9.77 4.30 9.17
N ILE A 137 -10.26 3.78 8.06
CA ILE A 137 -11.17 4.45 7.15
C ILE A 137 -12.47 3.66 7.13
N HIS A 138 -13.56 4.36 7.36
CA HIS A 138 -14.89 3.82 7.24
C HIS A 138 -15.74 4.78 6.42
N TRP A 139 -16.26 4.29 5.31
CA TRP A 139 -17.14 5.06 4.44
C TRP A 139 -18.33 4.23 4.04
N GLU A 140 -19.51 4.77 4.28
CA GLU A 140 -20.76 4.20 3.84
C GLU A 140 -21.51 5.32 3.13
N SER A 141 -21.78 5.12 1.84
CA SER A 141 -22.39 6.14 0.99
C SER A 141 -23.63 5.63 0.28
N ASP A 142 -24.65 6.49 0.27
CA ASP A 142 -25.82 6.45 -0.58
C ASP A 142 -25.50 6.95 -2.00
N MET A 143 -24.38 6.50 -2.56
CA MET A 143 -23.97 6.92 -3.90
C MET A 143 -24.96 6.41 -4.95
N GLU A 144 -25.26 7.22 -5.95
CA GLU A 144 -26.11 6.81 -7.07
C GLU A 144 -25.38 7.03 -8.38
N ILE A 145 -25.00 5.94 -9.02
CA ILE A 145 -24.32 5.95 -10.32
C ILE A 145 -25.16 5.16 -11.30
N HIS A 146 -25.69 5.83 -12.32
CA HIS A 146 -26.44 5.21 -13.41
C HIS A 146 -25.63 5.25 -14.70
N LEU A 147 -25.19 4.08 -15.14
CA LEU A 147 -24.55 3.86 -16.42
C LEU A 147 -25.60 3.42 -17.44
N GLN A 148 -25.65 4.10 -18.57
CA GLN A 148 -26.47 3.71 -19.70
C GLN A 148 -25.58 3.30 -20.87
N SER A 149 -25.88 2.14 -21.44
CA SER A 149 -25.39 1.70 -22.74
C SER A 149 -26.54 1.61 -23.74
N ALA A 150 -26.22 1.40 -25.01
CA ALA A 150 -27.21 1.18 -26.07
C ALA A 150 -28.17 0.01 -25.77
N VAL A 151 -27.72 -0.99 -25.01
CA VAL A 151 -28.48 -2.24 -24.79
C VAL A 151 -28.82 -2.49 -23.31
N LEU A 152 -28.09 -1.88 -22.37
CA LEU A 152 -28.28 -2.12 -20.93
C LEU A 152 -28.20 -0.83 -20.12
N THR A 153 -28.92 -0.78 -19.00
CA THR A 153 -28.74 0.23 -17.96
C THR A 153 -28.28 -0.49 -16.70
N LEU A 154 -27.22 0.02 -16.07
CA LEU A 154 -26.62 -0.54 -14.86
C LEU A 154 -26.53 0.57 -13.82
N GLY A 155 -27.11 0.32 -12.65
CA GLY A 155 -27.07 1.21 -11.50
C GLY A 155 -26.12 0.68 -10.43
N ALA A 156 -25.50 1.57 -9.68
CA ALA A 156 -24.92 1.28 -8.37
C ALA A 156 -25.53 2.25 -7.37
N SER A 157 -26.09 1.74 -6.27
CA SER A 157 -26.87 2.54 -5.31
C SER A 157 -26.29 2.60 -3.89
N HIS A 158 -25.28 1.78 -3.60
CA HIS A 158 -24.62 1.78 -2.30
C HIS A 158 -23.16 1.43 -2.47
N LEU A 159 -22.30 2.09 -1.70
CA LEU A 159 -20.88 1.81 -1.60
C LEU A 159 -20.45 1.84 -0.14
N SER A 160 -19.85 0.74 0.31
CA SER A 160 -19.18 0.66 1.60
C SER A 160 -17.70 0.38 1.40
N ILE A 161 -16.85 1.16 2.06
CA ILE A 161 -15.40 0.96 2.10
C ILE A 161 -14.95 0.96 3.56
N ASP A 162 -14.34 -0.14 3.97
CA ASP A 162 -13.74 -0.30 5.29
C ASP A 162 -12.31 -0.82 5.18
N GLY A 163 -11.36 -0.13 5.79
CA GLY A 163 -9.97 -0.57 5.77
C GLY A 163 -9.05 0.29 6.60
N THR A 164 -7.79 -0.13 6.72
CA THR A 164 -6.75 0.65 7.41
C THR A 164 -5.78 1.20 6.37
N LEU A 165 -5.64 2.52 6.33
CA LEU A 165 -4.70 3.22 5.45
C LEU A 165 -3.41 3.52 6.21
N THR A 166 -2.28 3.20 5.58
CA THR A 166 -0.95 3.43 6.10
C THR A 166 -0.23 4.48 5.27
N PHE A 167 0.35 5.46 5.94
CA PHE A 167 1.24 6.48 5.37
C PHE A 167 2.63 6.28 5.94
N ILE A 168 3.66 6.17 5.11
CA ILE A 168 5.06 6.07 5.58
C ILE A 168 5.86 7.24 5.01
N LEU A 169 6.47 8.02 5.91
CA LEU A 169 7.39 9.09 5.58
C LEU A 169 8.82 8.57 5.70
N ARG A 170 9.50 8.33 4.58
CA ARG A 170 10.91 7.89 4.57
C ARG A 170 11.64 8.30 3.27
N PRO A 171 12.94 8.59 3.33
CA PRO A 171 13.75 8.81 4.54
C PRO A 171 13.44 10.18 5.17
N LEU A 172 13.63 10.30 6.48
CA LEU A 172 13.67 11.61 7.14
C LEU A 172 15.01 12.30 6.84
N LEU A 173 14.95 13.53 6.34
CA LEU A 173 16.09 14.33 5.92
C LEU A 173 16.47 15.36 7.00
N ALA A 174 17.76 15.65 7.13
CA ALA A 174 18.26 16.67 8.07
C ALA A 174 18.03 18.11 7.61
N LYS A 175 17.65 18.31 6.33
CA LYS A 175 17.39 19.62 5.73
C LYS A 175 16.01 19.58 5.05
N SER A 176 15.43 20.77 4.86
CA SER A 176 14.20 20.95 4.08
C SER A 176 14.30 20.20 2.74
N PRO A 177 13.30 19.39 2.36
CA PRO A 177 11.92 19.33 2.89
C PRO A 177 11.68 18.39 4.08
N PHE A 178 12.73 17.87 4.74
CA PHE A 178 12.69 16.96 5.91
C PHE A 178 12.11 15.56 5.67
N VAL A 179 11.37 15.36 4.59
CA VAL A 179 10.84 14.06 4.16
C VAL A 179 11.24 13.82 2.71
N GLY A 180 11.89 12.70 2.43
CA GLY A 180 12.33 12.34 1.08
C GLY A 180 11.22 11.76 0.21
N ALA A 181 10.36 10.91 0.77
CA ALA A 181 9.21 10.34 0.08
C ALA A 181 8.07 10.03 1.06
N MET A 182 6.86 9.94 0.51
CA MET A 182 5.67 9.48 1.20
C MET A 182 5.10 8.28 0.44
N GLU A 183 4.98 7.16 1.13
CA GLU A 183 4.34 5.94 0.64
C GLU A 183 2.93 5.86 1.25
N VAL A 184 1.92 5.56 0.44
CA VAL A 184 0.52 5.45 0.90
C VAL A 184 -0.06 4.16 0.38
N PHE A 185 -0.57 3.30 1.26
CA PHE A 185 -1.15 2.01 0.90
C PHE A 185 -2.10 1.51 1.98
N PHE A 186 -3.00 0.60 1.63
CA PHE A 186 -3.83 -0.06 2.64
C PHE A 186 -3.04 -1.19 3.33
N ALA A 187 -3.06 -1.24 4.66
CA ALA A 187 -2.38 -2.27 5.46
C ALA A 187 -2.90 -3.67 5.13
N ASN A 188 -4.19 -3.78 4.82
CA ASN A 188 -4.87 -4.99 4.37
C ASN A 188 -5.75 -4.64 3.18
N SER A 189 -6.13 -5.63 2.37
CA SER A 189 -7.14 -5.42 1.32
C SER A 189 -8.39 -4.79 1.93
N PRO A 190 -8.77 -3.57 1.53
CA PRO A 190 -9.96 -2.93 2.07
C PRO A 190 -11.19 -3.75 1.68
N LYS A 191 -12.16 -3.82 2.58
CA LYS A 191 -13.47 -4.37 2.28
C LYS A 191 -14.21 -3.33 1.47
N VAL A 192 -14.55 -3.68 0.23
CA VAL A 192 -15.33 -2.83 -0.65
C VAL A 192 -16.58 -3.62 -1.00
N ASP A 193 -17.73 -3.07 -0.65
CA ASP A 193 -19.04 -3.64 -0.97
C ASP A 193 -19.83 -2.65 -1.82
N VAL A 194 -20.45 -3.15 -2.88
CA VAL A 194 -21.17 -2.34 -3.87
C VAL A 194 -22.46 -3.03 -4.25
N ASP A 195 -23.58 -2.34 -4.01
CA ASP A 195 -24.89 -2.82 -4.44
C ASP A 195 -25.19 -2.31 -5.84
N PHE A 196 -25.28 -3.25 -6.78
CA PHE A 196 -25.68 -3.01 -8.17
C PHE A 196 -27.19 -3.22 -8.37
N LYS A 197 -27.78 -2.44 -9.27
CA LYS A 197 -29.19 -2.51 -9.69
C LYS A 197 -29.32 -2.58 -11.20
#